data_AF-A0AAU1C2V3-F1
#
_entry.id   AF-A0AAU1C2V3-F1
#
_cell.length_a   1.000
_cell.length_b   1.000
_cell.length_c   1.000
_cell.angle_alpha   90.00
_cell.angle_beta   90.00
_cell.angle_gamma   90.00
#
_symmetry.space_group_name_H-M   'P 1'
#
loop_
_entity.id
_entity.type
_entity.pdbx_description
1 polymer ?
#
loop_
_entity_poly.entity_id
_entity_poly.type
_entity_poly.pdbx_seq_one_letter_code
_entity_poly.pdbx_strand_id
1 'polypeptide(L)'
;MEGVASTPVENSAVVTVAGATAAEAAHFALWLRSGLAPRPDLIRFSGERALDSGDDSEWLIPAGGGFEEVRAAVAEHVGALDGE
;
A
#
# COMPACT_ATOMS: atom_id res chain seq x y z
N MET A 1 -12.17 -11.80 12.83
CA MET A 1 -11.10 -11.01 12.18
C MET A 1 -10.20 -12.02 11.53
N GLU A 2 -10.56 -12.41 10.30
CA GLU A 2 -9.81 -13.38 9.49
C GLU A 2 -9.11 -12.55 8.42
N GLY A 3 -7.80 -12.37 8.55
CA GLY A 3 -6.99 -11.80 7.48
C GLY A 3 -6.57 -12.93 6.55
N VAL A 4 -6.91 -12.84 5.27
CA VAL A 4 -6.41 -13.76 4.25
C VAL A 4 -4.93 -13.49 4.06
N ALA A 5 -4.10 -14.41 4.57
CA ALA A 5 -2.68 -14.43 4.24
C ALA A 5 -2.52 -15.08 2.86
N SER A 6 -2.48 -14.27 1.80
CA SER A 6 -1.97 -14.71 0.50
C SER A 6 -0.51 -15.08 0.66
N THR A 7 -0.13 -16.25 0.14
CA THR A 7 1.19 -16.85 0.31
C THR A 7 2.25 -15.86 -0.19
N PRO A 8 3.28 -15.50 0.59
CA PRO A 8 4.29 -14.55 0.13
C PRO A 8 4.95 -15.09 -1.13
N VAL A 9 4.90 -14.29 -2.19
CA VAL A 9 5.68 -14.52 -3.41
C VAL A 9 7.16 -14.60 -3.00
N GLU A 10 7.92 -15.55 -3.57
CA GLU A 10 9.34 -15.68 -3.24
C GLU A 10 10.06 -14.34 -3.39
N ASN A 11 10.78 -13.92 -2.33
CA ASN A 11 11.46 -12.63 -2.22
C ASN A 11 10.57 -11.39 -2.04
N SER A 12 9.30 -11.54 -1.64
CA SER A 12 8.47 -10.44 -1.17
C SER A 12 8.35 -10.41 0.36
N ALA A 13 8.19 -9.20 0.90
CA ALA A 13 7.83 -8.98 2.30
C ALA A 13 6.55 -8.13 2.32
N VAL A 14 5.57 -8.56 3.10
CA VAL A 14 4.28 -7.86 3.25
C VAL A 14 4.22 -7.24 4.63
N VAL A 15 3.83 -5.96 4.69
CA VAL A 15 3.57 -5.27 5.96
C VAL A 15 2.17 -4.71 5.93
N THR A 16 1.33 -5.14 6.87
CA THR A 16 -0.02 -4.64 7.04
C THR A 16 -0.05 -3.53 8.08
N VAL A 17 -0.66 -2.40 7.74
CA VAL A 17 -0.91 -1.29 8.68
C VAL A 17 -2.42 -1.19 8.90
N ALA A 18 -2.89 -1.69 10.06
CA ALA A 18 -4.31 -1.74 10.38
C ALA A 18 -4.81 -0.44 11.01
N GLY A 19 -6.03 -0.02 10.67
CA GLY A 19 -6.69 1.16 11.26
C GLY A 19 -6.04 2.50 10.92
N ALA A 20 -5.20 2.56 9.88
CA ALA A 20 -4.54 3.78 9.45
C ALA A 20 -5.41 4.59 8.49
N THR A 21 -5.36 5.91 8.66
CA THR A 21 -5.83 6.86 7.64
C THR A 21 -4.92 6.85 6.41
N ALA A 22 -5.41 7.35 5.27
CA ALA A 22 -4.62 7.47 4.05
C ALA A 22 -3.31 8.28 4.26
N ALA A 23 -3.34 9.30 5.12
CA ALA A 23 -2.18 10.10 5.45
C ALA A 23 -1.13 9.29 6.25
N GLU A 24 -1.57 8.48 7.22
CA GLU A 24 -0.68 7.63 8.01
C GLU A 24 -0.07 6.51 7.16
N ALA A 25 -0.87 5.88 6.29
CA ALA A 25 -0.39 4.90 5.33
C ALA A 25 0.65 5.50 4.37
N ALA A 26 0.44 6.73 3.90
CA ALA A 26 1.38 7.44 3.04
C ALA A 26 2.70 7.78 3.74
N HIS A 27 2.66 8.22 5.00
CA HIS A 27 3.88 8.41 5.79
C HIS A 27 4.66 7.11 5.97
N PHE A 28 3.97 6.01 6.28
CA PHE A 28 4.60 4.70 6.41
C PHE A 28 5.25 4.24 5.10
N ALA A 29 4.54 4.36 3.98
CA ALA A 29 5.06 4.02 2.66
C ALA A 29 6.28 4.88 2.29
N LEU A 30 6.25 6.18 2.61
CA LEU A 30 7.38 7.07 2.37
C LEU A 30 8.60 6.70 3.21
N TRP A 31 8.41 6.37 4.49
CA TRP A 31 9.48 5.90 5.36
C TRP A 31 10.08 4.58 4.84
N LEU A 32 9.24 3.62 4.46
CA LEU A 32 9.69 2.35 3.90
C LEU A 32 10.52 2.57 2.62
N ARG A 33 10.03 3.44 1.73
CA ARG A 33 10.70 3.83 0.47
C ARG A 33 12.05 4.50 0.67
N SER A 34 12.14 5.41 1.64
CA SER A 34 13.33 6.26 1.83
C SER A 34 14.35 5.69 2.80
N GLY A 35 13.92 4.88 3.77
CA GLY A 35 14.76 4.38 4.85
C GLY A 35 15.18 2.92 4.71
N LEU A 36 14.40 2.07 4.04
CA LEU A 36 14.59 0.62 4.09
C LEU A 36 14.70 -0.05 2.71
N ALA A 37 13.98 0.44 1.71
CA ALA A 37 13.91 -0.20 0.39
C ALA A 37 15.04 0.29 -0.54
N PRO A 38 15.98 -0.57 -0.97
CA PRO A 38 16.99 -0.21 -1.97
C PRO A 38 16.42 0.00 -3.38
N ARG A 39 15.17 -0.41 -3.60
CA ARG A 39 14.44 -0.35 -4.88
C ARG A 39 13.02 0.19 -4.65
N PRO A 40 12.86 1.53 -4.61
CA PRO A 40 11.57 2.17 -4.33
C PRO A 40 10.52 1.86 -5.40
N ASP A 41 10.94 1.42 -6.58
CA ASP A 41 10.11 0.93 -7.70
C ASP A 41 9.39 -0.40 -7.42
N LEU A 42 9.75 -1.11 -6.34
CA LEU A 42 9.16 -2.41 -5.99
C LEU A 42 8.12 -2.32 -4.86
N ILE A 43 7.85 -1.13 -4.34
CA ILE A 43 6.86 -0.96 -3.27
C ILE A 43 5.47 -0.93 -3.87
N ARG A 44 4.64 -1.88 -3.44
CA ARG A 44 3.24 -1.98 -3.82
C ARG A 44 2.33 -1.81 -2.62
N PHE A 45 1.12 -1.34 -2.87
CA PHE A 45 0.09 -1.09 -1.89
C PHE A 45 -1.20 -1.81 -2.28
N SER A 46 -1.88 -2.38 -1.30
CA SER A 46 -3.26 -2.82 -1.41
C SER A 46 -4.01 -2.42 -0.14
N GLY A 47 -5.32 -2.20 -0.28
CA GLY A 47 -6.19 -1.76 0.80
C GLY A 47 -6.92 -2.95 1.42
N GLU A 48 -7.29 -2.84 2.70
CA GLU A 48 -8.07 -3.86 3.41
C GLU A 48 -9.35 -4.25 2.64
N ARG A 49 -10.07 -3.26 2.10
CA ARG A 49 -11.29 -3.48 1.33
C ARG A 49 -11.08 -4.23 0.01
N ALA A 50 -9.93 -4.05 -0.65
CA ALA A 50 -9.56 -4.84 -1.83
C ALA A 50 -9.29 -6.29 -1.46
N LEU A 51 -8.52 -6.51 -0.39
CA LEU A 51 -8.26 -7.87 0.10
C LEU A 51 -9.55 -8.58 0.53
N ASP A 52 -10.45 -7.87 1.21
CA ASP A 52 -11.74 -8.41 1.66
C ASP A 52 -12.71 -8.73 0.51
N SER A 53 -12.63 -8.00 -0.62
CA SER A 53 -13.42 -8.28 -1.82
C SER A 53 -12.80 -9.38 -2.72
N GLY A 54 -11.62 -9.90 -2.36
CA GLY A 54 -10.84 -10.82 -3.19
C GLY A 54 -10.17 -10.12 -4.39
N ASP A 55 -10.03 -8.80 -4.35
CA ASP A 55 -9.26 -8.02 -5.30
C ASP A 55 -7.76 -8.05 -4.93
N ASP A 56 -7.01 -8.84 -5.67
CA ASP A 56 -5.55 -8.96 -5.55
C ASP A 56 -4.81 -7.81 -6.28
N SER A 57 -5.49 -6.73 -6.67
CA SER A 57 -4.88 -5.58 -7.36
C SER A 57 -3.90 -4.83 -6.45
N GLU A 58 -2.62 -4.97 -6.76
CA GLU A 58 -1.53 -4.26 -6.10
C GLU A 58 -1.12 -3.00 -6.91
N TRP A 59 -1.15 -1.84 -6.26
CA TRP A 59 -0.83 -0.55 -6.88
C TRP A 59 0.58 -0.11 -6.55
N LEU A 60 1.28 0.46 -7.53
CA LEU A 60 2.64 0.94 -7.34
C LEU A 60 2.65 2.24 -6.55
N ILE A 61 3.47 2.32 -5.50
CA ILE A 61 3.80 3.59 -4.87
C ILE A 61 4.79 4.33 -5.78
N PRO A 62 4.61 5.63 -6.04
CA PRO A 62 5.54 6.41 -6.84
C PRO A 62 6.98 6.30 -6.31
N ALA A 63 7.91 5.92 -7.20
CA ALA A 63 9.33 5.77 -6.86
C ALA A 63 10.02 7.11 -6.51
N GLY A 64 9.41 8.24 -6.88
CA GLY A 64 9.85 9.61 -6.58
C GLY A 64 8.72 10.48 -6.04
N GLY A 65 8.98 11.78 -5.86
CA GLY A 65 8.01 12.71 -5.26
C GLY A 65 8.03 12.70 -3.72
N GLY A 66 7.36 13.66 -3.10
CA GLY A 66 7.30 13.81 -1.65
C GLY A 66 6.09 13.12 -1.03
N PHE A 67 5.75 13.54 0.19
CA PHE A 67 4.60 13.01 0.92
C PHE A 67 3.28 13.24 0.17
N GLU A 68 3.08 14.41 -0.44
CA GLU A 68 1.81 14.73 -1.10
C GLU A 68 1.53 13.86 -2.31
N GLU A 69 2.55 13.52 -3.09
CA GLU A 69 2.42 12.62 -4.24
C GLU A 69 2.11 11.18 -3.79
N VAL A 70 2.76 10.71 -2.71
CA VAL A 70 2.47 9.39 -2.13
C VAL A 70 1.07 9.37 -1.52
N ARG A 71 0.67 10.44 -0.82
CA ARG A 71 -0.66 10.58 -0.22
C ARG A 71 -1.76 10.60 -1.27
N ALA A 72 -1.55 11.31 -2.38
CA ALA A 72 -2.50 11.34 -3.49
C ALA A 72 -2.69 9.94 -4.08
N ALA A 73 -1.60 9.21 -4.34
CA ALA A 73 -1.66 7.84 -4.86
C ALA A 73 -2.38 6.87 -3.91
N VAL A 74 -2.09 6.95 -2.59
CA VAL A 74 -2.76 6.13 -1.58
C VAL A 74 -4.25 6.49 -1.47
N ALA A 75 -4.59 7.78 -1.50
CA ALA A 75 -5.97 8.24 -1.42
C ALA A 75 -6.78 7.85 -2.66
N GLU A 76 -6.18 7.89 -3.86
CA GLU A 76 -6.80 7.40 -5.09
C GLU A 76 -7.13 5.91 -4.99
N HIS A 77 -6.18 5.10 -4.51
CA HIS A 77 -6.39 3.66 -4.31
C HIS A 77 -7.55 3.38 -3.34
N VAL A 78 -7.57 4.05 -2.20
CA VAL A 78 -8.64 3.90 -1.21
C VAL A 78 -9.99 4.37 -1.79
N GLY A 79 -10.00 5.52 -2.48
CA GLY A 79 -11.21 6.07 -3.09
C GLY A 79 -11.77 5.23 -4.24
N ALA A 80 -10.92 4.56 -5.02
CA ALA A 80 -11.34 3.63 -6.07
C ALA A 80 -12.05 2.38 -5.50
N LEU A 81 -11.73 1.99 -4.26
CA LEU A 81 -12.32 0.84 -3.58
C LEU A 81 -13.56 1.19 -2.74
N ASP A 82 -13.65 2.43 -2.25
CA ASP A 82 -14.82 2.96 -1.54
C ASP A 82 -15.96 3.40 -2.48
N GLY A 83 -15.74 3.36 -3.80
CA GLY A 83 -16.68 3.80 -4.83
C GLY A 83 -17.41 2.66 -5.54
N GLU A 84 -18.25 1.91 -4.83
CA GLU A 84 -19.52 1.29 -5.30
C GLU A 84 -20.54 1.21 -4.15
#